data_AF-A0A1G6Z5Y8-F1
#
_entry.id   AF-A0A1G6Z5Y8-F1
#
_cell.length_a   1.000
_cell.length_b   1.000
_cell.length_c   1.000
_cell.angle_alpha   90.00
_cell.angle_beta   90.00
_cell.angle_gamma   90.00
#
_symmetry.space_group_name_H-M   'P 1'
#
loop_
_entity.id
_entity.type
_entity.pdbx_description
1 polymer ?
#
loop_
_entity_poly.entity_id
_entity_poly.type
_entity_poly.pdbx_seq_one_letter_code
_entity_poly.pdbx_strand_id
1 'polypeptide(L)'
;MVHSHRLSNRPTLPVLSGTIISILTVLLLTVIFPVYNYGPTPIGELVWFGIGMFFIVTIPIYLFQKYGVISSLMVALGSFLTAVAMTWLRIAEAAQAGAALSAGPTVLYLYLFFWLLPLAIALVVGGGEYLLRQGWNTSR
;
A
#
# COMPACT_ATOMS: atom_id res chain seq x y z
N MET A 1 38.04 7.89 -5.61
CA MET A 1 37.42 6.61 -5.97
C MET A 1 36.24 6.36 -5.05
N VAL A 2 35.08 6.93 -5.37
CA VAL A 2 33.85 6.69 -4.61
C VAL A 2 33.30 5.35 -5.09
N HIS A 3 33.26 4.36 -4.20
CA HIS A 3 32.57 3.10 -4.44
C HIS A 3 31.11 3.43 -4.73
N SER A 4 30.79 3.57 -6.01
CA SER A 4 29.42 3.43 -6.48
C SER A 4 29.06 1.97 -6.19
N HIS A 5 28.48 1.75 -5.01
CA HIS A 5 27.62 0.60 -4.81
C HIS A 5 26.56 0.70 -5.89
N ARG A 6 26.83 0.09 -7.05
CA ARG A 6 25.79 -0.40 -7.94
C ARG A 6 24.94 -1.24 -7.02
N LEU A 7 23.81 -0.66 -6.57
CA LEU A 7 22.68 -1.40 -6.06
C LEU A 7 22.41 -2.42 -7.15
N SER A 8 22.98 -3.61 -6.95
CA SER A 8 22.81 -4.77 -7.79
C SER A 8 21.32 -4.82 -8.09
N ASN A 9 20.94 -4.84 -9.37
CA ASN A 9 19.57 -4.98 -9.88
C ASN A 9 18.98 -6.28 -9.34
N ARG A 10 18.67 -6.31 -8.05
CA ARG A 10 18.14 -7.46 -7.34
C ARG A 10 16.66 -7.18 -7.19
N PRO A 11 15.82 -7.68 -8.13
CA PRO A 11 14.37 -7.62 -7.97
C PRO A 11 13.89 -8.32 -6.69
N THR A 12 14.78 -8.98 -5.95
CA THR A 12 14.49 -9.58 -4.66
C THR A 12 14.09 -8.57 -3.58
N LEU A 13 14.63 -7.34 -3.52
CA LEU A 13 14.25 -6.42 -2.42
C LEU A 13 12.78 -5.94 -2.53
N PRO A 14 12.30 -5.42 -3.68
CA PRO A 14 10.89 -5.00 -3.80
C PRO A 14 9.91 -6.16 -3.59
N VAL A 15 10.27 -7.35 -4.09
CA VAL A 15 9.44 -8.56 -3.94
C VAL A 15 9.42 -9.02 -2.49
N LEU A 16 10.57 -9.08 -1.82
CA LEU A 16 10.66 -9.48 -0.41
C LEU A 16 9.88 -8.51 0.49
N SER A 17 10.05 -7.20 0.29
CA SER A 17 9.31 -6.18 1.04
C SER A 17 7.80 -6.29 0.83
N GLY A 18 7.35 -6.47 -0.42
CA GLY A 18 5.94 -6.68 -0.72
C GLY A 18 5.40 -7.93 -0.02
N THR A 19 6.08 -9.07 -0.17
CA THR A 19 5.65 -10.34 0.42
C THR A 19 5.56 -10.27 1.95
N ILE A 20 6.56 -9.68 2.61
CA ILE A 20 6.57 -9.52 4.09
C ILE A 20 5.36 -8.69 4.53
N ILE A 21 5.13 -7.55 3.89
CA ILE A 21 4.03 -6.66 4.25
C ILE A 21 2.67 -7.30 3.98
N SER A 22 2.51 -8.03 2.88
CA SER A 22 1.29 -8.79 2.59
C SER A 22 1.00 -9.82 3.66
N ILE A 23 2.01 -10.62 4.06
CA ILE A 23 1.87 -11.64 5.11
C ILE A 23 1.49 -10.98 6.45
N LEU A 24 2.19 -9.91 6.84
CA LEU A 24 1.90 -9.18 8.07
C LEU A 24 0.49 -8.61 8.08
N THR A 25 0.03 -8.06 6.94
CA THR A 25 -1.32 -7.51 6.82
C THR A 25 -2.37 -8.60 6.99
N VAL A 26 -2.21 -9.74 6.29
CA VAL A 26 -3.15 -10.87 6.40
C VAL A 26 -3.19 -11.39 7.83
N LEU A 27 -2.03 -11.59 8.48
CA LEU A 27 -1.95 -12.01 9.88
C LEU A 27 -2.69 -11.02 10.81
N LEU A 28 -2.44 -9.72 10.65
CA LEU A 28 -3.06 -8.69 11.48
C LEU A 28 -4.58 -8.67 11.31
N LEU A 29 -5.08 -8.77 10.07
CA LEU A 29 -6.51 -8.84 9.78
C LEU A 29 -7.16 -10.08 10.41
N THR A 30 -6.50 -11.25 10.34
CA THR A 30 -7.02 -12.49 10.93
C THR A 30 -7.08 -12.47 12.46
N VAL A 31 -6.25 -11.67 13.13
CA VAL A 31 -6.25 -11.54 14.59
C VAL A 31 -7.22 -10.45 15.06
N ILE A 32 -7.29 -9.33 14.35
CA ILE A 32 -8.10 -8.17 14.77
C ILE A 32 -9.60 -8.40 14.53
N PHE A 33 -10.01 -8.94 13.38
CA PHE A 33 -11.43 -9.11 13.06
C PHE A 33 -12.23 -9.95 14.06
N PRO A 34 -11.71 -11.10 14.54
CA PRO A 34 -12.39 -11.90 15.56
C PRO A 34 -12.55 -11.18 16.90
N VAL A 35 -11.57 -10.35 17.29
CA VAL A 35 -11.59 -9.60 18.57
C VAL A 35 -12.74 -8.59 18.61
N TYR A 36 -13.18 -8.08 17.46
CA TYR A 36 -14.25 -7.10 17.36
C TYR A 36 -15.62 -7.70 16.98
N ASN A 37 -15.81 -9.03 17.05
CA ASN A 37 -17.08 -9.71 16.76
C ASN A 37 -17.66 -9.44 15.34
N TYR A 38 -16.84 -9.03 14.36
CA TYR A 38 -17.28 -8.78 12.98
C TYR A 38 -17.53 -10.05 12.15
N GLY A 39 -17.43 -11.24 12.76
CA GLY A 39 -17.46 -12.52 12.06
C GLY A 39 -16.12 -12.85 11.39
N PRO A 40 -15.98 -14.06 10.81
CA PRO A 40 -14.78 -14.46 10.09
C PRO A 40 -14.61 -13.60 8.83
N THR A 41 -13.43 -13.03 8.62
CA THR A 41 -13.11 -12.32 7.38
C THR A 41 -13.23 -13.30 6.19
N PRO A 42 -14.00 -12.97 5.13
CA PRO A 42 -14.06 -13.79 3.94
C PRO A 42 -12.67 -14.05 3.35
N ILE A 43 -12.34 -15.33 3.11
CA ILE A 43 -11.01 -15.74 2.62
C ILE A 43 -10.64 -15.03 1.30
N GLY A 44 -11.63 -14.85 0.41
CA GLY A 44 -11.43 -14.14 -0.85
C GLY A 44 -10.98 -12.69 -0.67
N GLU A 45 -11.43 -12.04 0.40
CA GLU A 45 -11.04 -10.68 0.71
C GLU A 45 -9.62 -10.60 1.28
N LEU A 46 -9.23 -11.55 2.13
CA LEU A 46 -7.86 -11.64 2.66
C LEU A 46 -6.82 -11.82 1.54
N VAL A 47 -7.13 -12.66 0.54
CA VAL A 47 -6.28 -12.85 -0.64
C VAL A 47 -6.14 -11.53 -1.40
N TRP A 48 -7.24 -10.82 -1.59
CA TRP A 48 -7.25 -9.58 -2.36
C TRP A 48 -6.50 -8.45 -1.65
N PHE A 49 -6.59 -8.36 -0.33
CA PHE A 49 -5.74 -7.48 0.49
C PHE A 49 -4.26 -7.82 0.38
N GLY A 50 -3.92 -9.10 0.49
CA GLY A 50 -2.53 -9.54 0.36
C GLY A 50 -1.94 -9.10 -0.98
N ILE A 51 -2.71 -9.22 -2.06
CA ILE A 51 -2.30 -8.78 -3.40
C ILE A 51 -2.18 -7.25 -3.48
N GLY A 52 -3.16 -6.49 -2.97
CA GLY A 52 -3.10 -5.03 -2.97
C GLY A 52 -1.88 -4.48 -2.20
N MET A 53 -1.64 -5.03 -1.00
CA MET A 53 -0.49 -4.68 -0.16
C MET A 53 0.85 -5.08 -0.78
N PHE A 54 0.87 -6.17 -1.54
CA PHE A 54 2.06 -6.55 -2.29
C PHE A 54 2.39 -5.46 -3.31
N PHE A 55 1.42 -5.06 -4.13
CA PHE A 55 1.65 -4.09 -5.19
C PHE A 55 1.96 -2.68 -4.68
N ILE A 56 1.27 -2.20 -3.65
CA ILE A 56 1.50 -0.85 -3.09
C ILE A 56 2.90 -0.66 -2.52
N VAL A 57 3.58 -1.76 -2.17
CA VAL A 57 4.95 -1.76 -1.65
C VAL A 57 5.95 -2.09 -2.74
N THR A 58 5.71 -3.17 -3.49
CA THR A 58 6.66 -3.66 -4.52
C THR A 58 6.84 -2.66 -5.65
N ILE A 59 5.77 -2.03 -6.15
CA ILE A 59 5.85 -1.13 -7.30
C ILE A 59 6.65 0.14 -6.97
N PRO A 60 6.36 0.91 -5.90
CA PRO A 60 7.13 2.11 -5.59
C PRO A 60 8.58 1.82 -5.23
N ILE A 61 8.86 0.72 -4.51
CA ILE A 61 10.25 0.33 -4.20
C ILE A 61 10.99 -0.03 -5.50
N TYR A 62 10.35 -0.75 -6.42
CA TYR A 62 10.92 -1.04 -7.73
C TYR A 62 11.22 0.23 -8.52
N LEU A 63 10.28 1.18 -8.57
CA LEU A 63 10.46 2.46 -9.26
C LEU A 63 11.60 3.29 -8.64
N PHE A 64 11.69 3.30 -7.31
CA PHE A 64 12.78 3.94 -6.61
C PHE A 64 14.13 3.30 -6.96
N GLN A 65 14.24 1.97 -6.91
CA GLN A 65 15.49 1.27 -7.21
C GLN A 65 15.94 1.43 -8.66
N LYS A 66 15.00 1.33 -9.60
CA LYS A 66 15.33 1.30 -11.03
C LYS A 66 15.47 2.70 -11.63
N TYR A 67 14.67 3.65 -11.17
CA TYR A 67 14.57 4.98 -11.78
C TYR A 67 14.89 6.12 -10.81
N GLY A 68 15.16 5.83 -9.54
CA GLY A 68 15.46 6.85 -8.52
C GLY A 68 14.27 7.74 -8.17
N VAL A 69 13.05 7.29 -8.46
CA VAL A 69 11.78 8.02 -8.28
C VAL A 69 11.36 7.89 -6.82
N ILE A 70 11.56 8.96 -6.02
CA ILE A 70 11.27 8.96 -4.58
C ILE A 70 9.82 9.33 -4.31
N SER A 71 9.24 10.19 -5.15
CA SER A 71 7.88 10.71 -4.92
C SER A 71 6.83 9.61 -4.96
N SER A 72 7.02 8.57 -5.80
CA SER A 72 6.13 7.40 -5.83
C SER A 72 6.09 6.68 -4.48
N LEU A 73 7.24 6.49 -3.84
CA LEU A 73 7.35 5.83 -2.54
C LEU A 73 6.71 6.66 -1.42
N MET A 74 6.97 7.97 -1.41
CA MET A 74 6.43 8.89 -0.40
C MET A 74 4.90 9.01 -0.51
N VAL A 75 4.37 9.09 -1.73
CA VAL A 75 2.93 9.18 -1.97
C VAL A 75 2.24 7.87 -1.57
N ALA A 76 2.79 6.72 -1.97
CA ALA A 76 2.24 5.42 -1.59
C ALA A 76 2.19 5.26 -0.06
N LEU A 77 3.28 5.61 0.63
CA LEU A 77 3.35 5.54 2.10
C LEU A 77 2.37 6.51 2.77
N GLY A 78 2.36 7.78 2.34
CA GLY A 78 1.50 8.80 2.93
C GLY A 78 0.02 8.50 2.77
N SER A 79 -0.39 8.14 1.55
CA SER A 79 -1.78 7.79 1.25
C SER A 79 -2.23 6.51 1.95
N PHE A 80 -1.33 5.51 2.09
CA PHE A 80 -1.59 4.33 2.90
C PHE A 80 -1.81 4.69 4.38
N LEU A 81 -0.94 5.50 4.99
CA LEU A 81 -1.09 5.93 6.37
C LEU A 81 -2.38 6.72 6.60
N THR A 82 -2.75 7.62 5.67
CA THR A 82 -4.02 8.34 5.72
C THR A 82 -5.21 7.39 5.63
N ALA A 83 -5.17 6.40 4.74
CA ALA A 83 -6.22 5.39 4.61
C ALA A 83 -6.40 4.58 5.92
N VAL A 84 -5.30 4.15 6.52
CA VAL A 84 -5.32 3.43 7.80
C VAL A 84 -5.91 4.31 8.91
N ALA A 85 -5.44 5.56 9.04
CA ALA A 85 -5.92 6.47 10.06
C ALA A 85 -7.42 6.78 9.91
N MET A 86 -7.88 7.08 8.70
CA MET A 86 -9.31 7.32 8.44
C MET A 86 -10.15 6.09 8.75
N THR A 87 -9.66 4.89 8.40
CA THR A 87 -10.46 3.70 8.64
C THR A 87 -10.51 3.33 10.12
N TRP A 88 -9.42 3.52 10.86
CA TRP A 88 -9.41 3.33 12.31
C TRP A 88 -10.41 4.26 13.02
N LEU A 89 -10.45 5.54 12.63
CA LEU A 89 -11.42 6.50 13.15
C LEU A 89 -12.86 6.05 12.89
N ARG A 90 -13.16 5.59 11.67
CA ARG A 90 -14.49 5.06 11.30
C ARG A 90 -14.88 3.81 12.10
N ILE A 91 -13.94 2.89 12.31
CA ILE A 91 -14.17 1.69 13.13
C ILE A 91 -14.45 2.08 14.58
N ALA A 92 -13.68 3.03 15.13
CA ALA A 92 -13.89 3.52 16.49
C ALA A 92 -15.25 4.22 16.65
N GLU A 93 -15.65 5.07 15.71
CA GLU A 93 -16.97 5.71 15.66
C GLU A 93 -18.09 4.66 15.60
N ALA A 94 -17.96 3.66 14.73
CA ALA A 94 -18.95 2.60 14.56
C ALA A 94 -19.09 1.72 15.82
N ALA A 95 -17.98 1.44 16.50
CA ALA A 95 -17.96 0.71 17.77
C ALA A 95 -18.66 1.50 18.89
N GLN A 96 -18.44 2.82 18.96
CA GLN A 96 -19.10 3.68 19.95
C GLN A 96 -20.59 3.86 19.71
N ALA A 97 -21.02 3.89 18.44
CA ALA A 97 -22.42 4.05 18.06
C ALA A 97 -23.27 2.77 18.25
N GLY A 98 -22.68 1.64 18.68
CA GLY A 98 -23.38 0.36 18.79
C GLY A 98 -23.82 -0.23 17.44
N ALA A 99 -23.33 0.33 16.33
CA ALA A 99 -23.74 -0.02 14.97
C ALA A 99 -22.98 -1.24 14.39
N ALA A 100 -22.28 -2.00 15.23
CA ALA A 100 -21.39 -3.09 14.85
C ALA A 100 -22.04 -4.23 14.03
N LEU A 101 -23.38 -4.30 13.98
CA LEU A 101 -24.12 -5.44 13.43
C LEU A 101 -24.56 -5.34 11.96
N SER A 102 -24.32 -4.23 11.24
CA SER A 102 -24.74 -4.12 9.82
C SER A 102 -23.64 -3.75 8.82
N ALA A 103 -22.42 -3.51 9.27
CA ALA A 103 -21.33 -3.01 8.44
C ALA A 103 -20.37 -4.10 7.92
N GLY A 104 -20.79 -5.38 7.95
CA GLY A 104 -19.96 -6.56 7.68
C GLY A 104 -19.09 -6.43 6.43
N PRO A 105 -19.58 -6.48 5.19
CA PRO A 105 -18.69 -6.47 4.02
C PRO A 105 -18.35 -5.06 3.48
N THR A 106 -19.09 -4.02 3.88
CA THR A 106 -19.09 -2.71 3.21
C THR A 106 -17.89 -1.83 3.57
N VAL A 107 -17.39 -1.95 4.80
CA VAL A 107 -16.15 -1.28 5.23
C VAL A 107 -14.96 -1.82 4.43
N LEU A 108 -15.05 -3.07 3.97
CA LEU A 108 -14.03 -3.75 3.21
C LEU A 108 -14.02 -3.44 1.70
N TYR A 109 -15.20 -3.17 1.13
CA TYR A 109 -15.31 -2.55 -0.19
C TYR A 109 -14.75 -1.12 -0.23
N LEU A 110 -14.87 -0.36 0.88
CA LEU A 110 -14.16 0.91 1.02
C LEU A 110 -12.64 0.69 0.98
N TYR A 111 -12.12 -0.34 1.65
CA TYR A 111 -10.70 -0.71 1.63
C TYR A 111 -10.17 -1.09 0.22
N LEU A 112 -11.01 -1.69 -0.63
CA LEU A 112 -10.68 -2.07 -2.01
C LEU A 112 -10.42 -0.86 -2.92
N PHE A 113 -11.16 0.23 -2.73
CA PHE A 113 -10.87 1.53 -3.34
C PHE A 113 -9.63 2.21 -2.73
N PHE A 114 -9.33 1.92 -1.47
CA PHE A 114 -8.28 2.56 -0.70
C PHE A 114 -6.85 2.11 -1.01
N TRP A 115 -6.57 1.08 -1.83
CA TRP A 115 -5.18 0.77 -2.24
C TRP A 115 -4.92 1.00 -3.74
N LEU A 116 -5.91 0.79 -4.61
CA LEU A 116 -5.79 1.12 -6.04
C LEU A 116 -5.61 2.63 -6.23
N LEU A 117 -6.31 3.45 -5.47
CA LEU A 117 -6.21 4.91 -5.57
C LEU A 117 -4.84 5.43 -5.09
N PRO A 118 -4.33 5.09 -3.89
CA PRO A 118 -2.93 5.33 -3.51
C PRO A 118 -1.90 4.91 -4.53
N LEU A 119 -2.03 3.68 -5.06
CA LEU A 119 -1.10 3.17 -6.05
C LEU A 119 -1.18 3.98 -7.35
N ALA A 120 -2.39 4.32 -7.81
CA ALA A 120 -2.58 5.15 -9.00
C ALA A 120 -1.98 6.55 -8.82
N ILE A 121 -2.21 7.21 -7.69
CA ILE A 121 -1.64 8.53 -7.40
C ILE A 121 -0.11 8.42 -7.32
N ALA A 122 0.43 7.39 -6.65
CA ALA A 122 1.86 7.15 -6.56
C ALA A 122 2.50 6.90 -7.93
N LEU A 123 1.80 6.23 -8.84
CA LEU A 123 2.24 6.00 -10.22
C LEU A 123 2.19 7.27 -11.06
N VAL A 124 1.12 8.07 -10.94
CA VAL A 124 1.00 9.35 -11.67
C VAL A 124 2.08 10.32 -11.22
N VAL A 125 2.27 10.50 -9.92
CA VAL A 125 3.29 11.40 -9.37
C VAL A 125 4.69 10.88 -9.71
N GLY A 126 4.94 9.58 -9.56
CA GLY A 126 6.22 8.97 -9.92
C GLY A 126 6.54 9.05 -11.40
N GLY A 127 5.53 8.90 -12.26
CA GLY A 127 5.63 9.09 -13.70
C GLY A 127 5.96 10.54 -14.08
N GLY A 128 5.32 11.50 -13.41
CA GLY A 128 5.65 12.92 -13.57
C GLY A 128 7.09 13.24 -13.19
N GLU A 129 7.57 12.74 -12.04
CA GLU A 129 8.97 12.88 -11.60
C GLU A 129 9.94 12.29 -12.64
N TYR A 130 9.63 11.10 -13.17
CA TYR A 130 10.43 10.45 -14.19
C TYR A 130 10.51 11.26 -15.49
N LEU A 131 9.38 11.77 -15.98
CA LEU A 131 9.31 12.58 -17.21
C LEU A 131 10.08 13.90 -17.07
N LEU A 132 9.98 14.57 -15.91
CA LEU A 132 10.73 15.80 -15.64
C LEU A 132 12.24 15.56 -15.64
N ARG A 133 12.70 14.43 -15.07
CA ARG A 133 14.12 14.04 -15.08
C ARG A 133 14.63 13.74 -16.48
N GLN A 134 13.81 13.08 -17.32
CA GLN A 134 14.14 12.81 -18.73
C GLN A 134 14.28 14.11 -19.54
N GLY A 135 13.29 15.00 -19.45
CA GLY A 135 13.31 16.28 -20.17
C GLY A 135 14.48 17.20 -19.78
N TRP A 136 14.90 17.18 -18.51
CA TRP A 136 16.09 17.91 -18.06
C TRP A 136 17.38 17.38 -18.69
N ASN A 137 17.53 16.06 -18.81
CA ASN A 137 18.73 15.44 -19.36
C ASN A 137 18.89 15.63 -20.87
N THR A 138 17.80 15.80 -21.62
CA THR A 138 17.84 16.08 -23.07
C THR A 138 18.09 17.55 -23.41
N SER A 139 18.07 18.44 -22.41
CA SER A 139 18.25 19.89 -22.58
C SER A 139 19.68 20.37 -22.34
N ARG A 140 20.62 19.45 -22.08
CA ARG A 140 22.06 19.69 -21.88
C ARG A 140 22.85 18.98 -22.95
#